data_AF-A0A351KSM9-F1
#
_entry.id   AF-A0A351KSM9-F1
#
_cell.length_a   1.000
_cell.length_b   1.000
_cell.length_c   1.000
_cell.angle_alpha   90.00
_cell.angle_beta   90.00
_cell.angle_gamma   90.00
#
_symmetry.space_group_name_H-M   'P 1'
#
loop_
_entity.id
_entity.type
_entity.pdbx_description
1 polymer ?
#
loop_
_entity_poly.entity_id
_entity_poly.type
_entity_poly.pdbx_seq_one_letter_code
_entity_poly.pdbx_strand_id
1 'polypeptide(L)'
;WPRGDECEGPVCYCGRRGCIESYLSGPGLAADDLRSGGEGRTGPQIVAAAERGESLAESTMARYEERLARALAHVINLIDPDVIVLGGGVGQCERLYRNVPKHWGHYVFSDTVETRLKPPVHGDSSGVRGAAWLWPLEA
;
A
#
# COMPACT_ATOMS: atom_id res chain seq x y z
N TRP A 1 -1.12 -1.43 -13.82
CA TRP A 1 -0.96 -0.52 -14.97
C TRP A 1 -1.16 0.92 -14.53
N PRO A 2 -0.25 1.85 -14.87
CA PRO A 2 -0.41 3.28 -14.58
C PRO A 2 -1.55 3.88 -15.40
N ARG A 3 -2.29 4.82 -14.81
CA ARG A 3 -3.29 5.64 -15.53
C ARG A 3 -2.59 6.78 -16.28
N GLY A 4 -3.29 7.42 -17.22
CA GLY A 4 -2.69 8.46 -18.08
C GLY A 4 -2.06 9.62 -17.30
N ASP A 5 -2.66 9.99 -16.17
CA ASP A 5 -2.16 11.00 -15.22
C ASP A 5 -0.94 10.53 -14.39
N GLU A 6 -0.58 9.26 -14.47
CA GLU A 6 0.51 8.65 -13.71
C GLU A 6 1.75 8.36 -14.57
N CYS A 7 1.69 8.54 -15.89
CA CYS A 7 2.75 8.16 -16.84
C CYS A 7 4.08 8.90 -16.63
N GLU A 8 4.05 10.17 -16.21
CA GLU A 8 5.30 10.94 -15.96
C GLU A 8 5.83 10.80 -14.53
N GLY A 9 4.96 10.34 -13.61
CA GLY A 9 5.22 9.99 -12.20
C GLY A 9 5.97 11.02 -11.33
N PRO A 10 5.81 10.99 -9.99
CA PRO A 10 6.63 11.80 -9.12
C PRO A 10 8.09 11.34 -9.16
N VAL A 11 9.01 12.31 -9.02
CA VAL A 11 10.43 12.04 -8.86
C VAL A 11 10.66 11.30 -7.55
N CYS A 12 11.43 10.22 -7.60
CA CYS A 12 11.81 9.43 -6.45
C CYS A 12 13.21 9.80 -5.98
N TYR A 13 13.50 9.66 -4.68
CA TYR A 13 14.82 9.91 -4.12
C TYR A 13 15.91 9.02 -4.72
N CYS A 14 15.55 7.86 -5.30
CA CYS A 14 16.49 6.99 -6.00
C CYS A 14 16.96 7.53 -7.37
N GLY A 15 16.50 8.72 -7.78
CA GLY A 15 16.82 9.36 -9.06
C GLY A 15 15.94 8.92 -10.24
N ARG A 16 15.04 7.95 -10.03
CA ARG A 16 14.05 7.51 -11.03
C ARG A 16 12.72 8.24 -10.86
N ARG A 17 11.75 7.95 -11.74
CA ARG A 17 10.38 8.47 -11.70
C ARG A 17 9.37 7.35 -11.57
N GLY A 18 8.24 7.65 -10.90
CA GLY A 18 7.12 6.73 -10.82
C GLY A 18 7.38 5.45 -10.01
N CYS A 19 8.33 5.48 -9.08
CA CYS A 19 8.55 4.36 -8.16
C CYS A 19 7.29 4.13 -7.32
N ILE A 20 6.96 2.86 -7.02
CA ILE A 20 5.79 2.51 -6.20
C ILE A 20 5.80 3.28 -4.86
N GLU A 21 6.98 3.43 -4.26
CA GLU A 21 7.17 4.15 -3.00
C GLU A 21 6.81 5.64 -3.05
N SER A 22 6.99 6.31 -4.21
CA SER A 22 6.62 7.72 -4.32
C SER A 22 5.11 7.95 -4.35
N TYR A 23 4.32 6.88 -4.46
CA TYR A 23 2.86 6.89 -4.30
C TYR A 23 2.40 6.27 -2.97
N LEU A 24 3.00 5.15 -2.57
CA LEU A 24 2.46 4.30 -1.49
C LEU A 24 3.12 4.51 -0.13
N SER A 25 4.15 5.36 -0.04
CA SER A 25 4.71 5.79 1.24
C SER A 25 3.80 6.81 1.93
N GLY A 26 4.01 7.05 3.23
CA GLY A 26 3.34 8.12 3.98
C GLY A 26 3.51 9.51 3.33
N PRO A 27 4.74 9.93 2.98
CA PRO A 27 4.96 11.16 2.22
C PRO A 27 4.32 11.14 0.83
N GLY A 28 4.31 9.99 0.13
CA GLY A 28 3.64 9.84 -1.16
C GLY A 28 2.13 10.09 -1.07
N LEU A 29 1.48 9.56 -0.03
CA LEU A 29 0.06 9.78 0.26
C LEU A 29 -0.23 11.24 0.60
N ALA A 30 0.58 11.88 1.46
CA ALA A 30 0.44 13.30 1.80
C ALA A 30 0.62 14.21 0.56
N ALA A 31 1.60 13.88 -0.30
CA ALA A 31 1.81 14.60 -1.55
C ALA A 31 0.65 14.42 -2.53
N ASP A 32 -0.03 13.26 -2.52
CA ASP A 32 -1.23 13.04 -3.33
C ASP A 32 -2.43 13.85 -2.85
N ASP A 33 -2.63 13.94 -1.52
CA ASP A 33 -3.63 14.82 -0.91
C ASP A 33 -3.40 16.27 -1.34
N LEU A 34 -2.17 16.77 -1.22
CA LEU A 34 -1.81 18.13 -1.62
C LEU A 34 -2.04 18.39 -3.12
N ARG A 35 -1.59 17.49 -3.99
CA ARG A 35 -1.80 17.62 -5.46
C ARG A 35 -3.28 17.63 -5.85
N SER A 36 -4.14 17.06 -5.01
CA SER A 36 -5.57 16.94 -5.28
C SER A 36 -6.40 18.08 -4.68
N GLY A 37 -5.74 19.11 -4.14
CA GLY A 37 -6.38 20.28 -3.53
C GLY A 37 -6.57 20.17 -2.02
N GLY A 38 -5.90 19.22 -1.37
CA GLY A 38 -5.88 19.08 0.08
C GLY A 38 -4.82 19.94 0.75
N GLU A 39 -4.68 19.80 2.06
CA GLU A 39 -3.75 20.57 2.87
C GLU A 39 -2.39 19.87 3.04
N GLY A 40 -2.16 18.76 2.34
CA GLY A 40 -0.96 17.94 2.53
C GLY A 40 -0.97 17.23 3.89
N ARG A 41 -2.15 16.74 4.29
CA ARG A 41 -2.37 16.05 5.56
C ARG A 41 -1.48 14.83 5.68
N THR A 42 -1.13 14.47 6.92
CA THR A 42 -0.47 13.19 7.20
C THR A 42 -1.39 12.02 6.88
N GLY A 43 -0.84 10.84 6.63
CA GLY A 43 -1.63 9.62 6.38
C GLY A 43 -2.75 9.39 7.40
N PRO A 44 -2.48 9.42 8.72
CA PRO A 44 -3.53 9.27 9.73
C PRO A 44 -4.62 10.33 9.66
N GLN A 45 -4.27 11.58 9.35
CA GLN A 45 -5.24 12.67 9.19
C GLN A 45 -6.12 12.47 7.94
N ILE A 46 -5.56 11.97 6.84
CA ILE A 46 -6.31 11.64 5.63
C ILE A 46 -7.28 10.50 5.91
N VAL A 47 -6.82 9.43 6.58
CA VAL A 47 -7.68 8.29 6.96
C VAL A 47 -8.84 8.76 7.84
N ALA A 48 -8.55 9.52 8.91
CA ALA A 48 -9.58 10.03 9.80
C ALA A 48 -10.57 10.96 9.08
N ALA A 49 -10.12 11.77 8.13
CA ALA A 49 -10.97 12.62 7.31
C ALA A 49 -11.88 11.80 6.37
N ALA A 50 -11.34 10.76 5.74
CA ALA A 50 -12.10 9.85 4.90
C ALA A 50 -13.18 9.12 5.70
N GLU A 51 -12.87 8.69 6.94
CA GLU A 51 -13.84 8.06 7.86
C GLU A 51 -14.96 9.01 8.29
N ARG A 52 -14.70 10.32 8.35
CA ARG A 52 -15.73 11.35 8.55
C ARG A 52 -16.55 11.65 7.29
N GLY A 53 -16.24 11.03 6.16
CA GLY A 53 -16.93 11.23 4.88
C GLY A 53 -16.49 12.47 4.11
N GLU A 54 -15.32 13.03 4.40
CA GLU A 54 -14.77 14.12 3.59
C GLU A 54 -14.42 13.61 2.18
N SER A 55 -15.13 14.14 1.17
CA SER A 55 -15.07 13.66 -0.21
C SER A 55 -13.66 13.68 -0.81
N LEU A 56 -12.87 14.71 -0.51
CA LEU A 56 -11.49 14.80 -0.97
C LEU A 56 -10.62 13.69 -0.36
N ALA A 57 -10.68 13.49 0.95
CA ALA A 57 -9.91 12.46 1.63
C ALA A 57 -10.31 11.06 1.17
N GLU A 58 -11.61 10.82 0.97
CA GLU A 58 -12.08 9.54 0.42
C GLU A 58 -11.56 9.31 -1.00
N SER A 59 -11.54 10.34 -1.85
CA SER A 59 -10.94 10.24 -3.19
C SER A 59 -9.45 9.91 -3.13
N THR A 60 -8.72 10.50 -2.18
CA THR A 60 -7.29 10.24 -1.95
C THR A 60 -7.06 8.81 -1.50
N MET A 61 -7.85 8.32 -0.55
CA MET A 61 -7.77 6.93 -0.12
C MET A 61 -8.14 5.94 -1.22
N ALA A 62 -9.17 6.23 -2.03
CA ALA A 62 -9.56 5.38 -3.16
C ALA A 62 -8.44 5.27 -4.21
N ARG A 63 -7.77 6.40 -4.54
CA ARG A 63 -6.59 6.37 -5.43
C ARG A 63 -5.44 5.56 -4.82
N TYR A 64 -5.20 5.73 -3.51
CA TYR A 64 -4.16 4.99 -2.80
C TYR A 64 -4.43 3.48 -2.79
N GLU A 65 -5.65 3.05 -2.48
CA GLU A 65 -6.09 1.65 -2.44
C GLU A 65 -5.96 0.98 -3.80
N GLU A 66 -6.39 1.66 -4.86
CA GLU A 66 -6.25 1.19 -6.24
C GLU A 66 -4.78 1.02 -6.65
N ARG A 67 -3.93 2.01 -6.32
CA ARG A 67 -2.48 1.95 -6.61
C ARG A 67 -1.81 0.82 -5.84
N LEU A 68 -2.19 0.61 -4.58
CA LEU A 68 -1.69 -0.48 -3.74
C LEU A 68 -2.13 -1.83 -4.30
N ALA A 69 -3.38 -1.98 -4.72
CA ALA A 69 -3.86 -3.21 -5.35
C ALA A 69 -3.05 -3.56 -6.60
N ARG A 70 -2.78 -2.58 -7.47
CA ARG A 70 -1.93 -2.77 -8.66
C ARG A 70 -0.50 -3.17 -8.32
N ALA A 71 0.10 -2.50 -7.33
CA ALA A 71 1.44 -2.82 -6.89
C ALA A 71 1.54 -4.25 -6.34
N LEU A 72 0.58 -4.66 -5.51
CA LEU A 72 0.53 -6.01 -4.96
C LEU A 72 0.18 -7.07 -6.01
N ALA A 73 -0.65 -6.74 -7.01
CA ALA A 73 -0.96 -7.66 -8.10
C ALA A 73 0.29 -8.07 -8.89
N HIS A 74 1.30 -7.20 -9.01
CA HIS A 74 2.59 -7.60 -9.59
C HIS A 74 3.30 -8.69 -8.78
N VAL A 75 3.21 -8.61 -7.45
CA VAL A 75 3.77 -9.63 -6.55
C VAL A 75 2.96 -10.92 -6.65
N ILE A 76 1.64 -10.83 -6.64
CA ILE A 76 0.73 -11.99 -6.77
C ILE A 76 0.99 -12.71 -8.09
N ASN A 77 1.01 -12.00 -9.22
CA ASN A 77 1.21 -12.61 -10.52
C ASN A 77 2.59 -13.26 -10.70
N LEU A 78 3.61 -12.84 -9.94
CA LEU A 78 4.97 -13.35 -10.07
C LEU A 78 5.30 -14.46 -9.07
N ILE A 79 4.80 -14.35 -7.84
CA ILE A 79 5.19 -15.19 -6.70
C ILE A 79 4.05 -16.07 -6.20
N ASP A 80 2.79 -15.68 -6.47
CA ASP A 80 1.57 -16.33 -5.99
C ASP A 80 1.58 -16.67 -4.48
N PRO A 81 1.77 -15.67 -3.59
CA PRO A 81 1.91 -15.93 -2.17
C PRO A 81 0.54 -16.24 -1.52
N ASP A 82 0.53 -17.17 -0.56
CA ASP A 82 -0.65 -17.42 0.29
C ASP A 82 -1.08 -16.20 1.13
N VAL A 83 -0.09 -15.40 1.55
CA VAL A 83 -0.29 -14.25 2.44
C VAL A 83 0.67 -13.12 2.09
N ILE A 84 0.14 -11.90 2.04
CA ILE A 84 0.92 -10.65 2.04
C ILE A 84 0.67 -9.93 3.36
N VAL A 85 1.74 -9.61 4.09
CA VAL A 85 1.67 -8.85 5.36
C VAL A 85 2.12 -7.42 5.11
N LEU A 86 1.27 -6.44 5.42
CA LEU A 86 1.60 -5.01 5.27
C LEU A 86 2.32 -4.49 6.52
N GLY A 87 3.62 -4.23 6.39
CA GLY A 87 4.41 -3.63 7.48
C GLY A 87 4.25 -2.11 7.63
N GLY A 88 4.87 -1.57 8.69
CA GLY A 88 4.99 -0.13 8.91
C GLY A 88 3.67 0.59 9.21
N GLY A 89 3.68 1.92 9.12
CA GLY A 89 2.50 2.75 9.42
C GLY A 89 1.31 2.49 8.50
N VAL A 90 1.55 2.04 7.27
CA VAL A 90 0.49 1.63 6.33
C VAL A 90 -0.30 0.42 6.86
N GLY A 91 0.39 -0.50 7.53
CA GLY A 91 -0.22 -1.68 8.15
C GLY A 91 -1.22 -1.37 9.27
N GLN A 92 -1.23 -0.14 9.80
CA GLN A 92 -2.19 0.29 10.82
C GLN A 92 -3.54 0.74 10.23
N CYS A 93 -3.63 0.85 8.90
CA CYS A 93 -4.85 1.32 8.22
C CYS A 93 -5.80 0.16 7.93
N GLU A 94 -6.76 -0.08 8.82
CA GLU A 94 -7.67 -1.23 8.74
C GLU A 94 -8.46 -1.32 7.43
N ARG A 95 -8.88 -0.17 6.88
CA ARG A 95 -9.66 -0.14 5.64
C ARG A 95 -8.93 -0.78 4.45
N LEU A 96 -7.60 -0.79 4.44
CA LEU A 96 -6.82 -1.39 3.35
C LEU A 96 -7.08 -2.88 3.23
N TYR A 97 -7.21 -3.60 4.35
CA TYR A 97 -7.46 -5.05 4.36
C TYR A 97 -8.83 -5.42 3.78
N ARG A 98 -9.79 -4.50 3.86
CA ARG A 98 -11.13 -4.68 3.30
C ARG A 98 -11.21 -4.24 1.85
N ASN A 99 -10.56 -3.13 1.50
CA ASN A 99 -10.78 -2.47 0.22
C ASN A 99 -9.81 -2.94 -0.86
N VAL A 100 -8.51 -3.07 -0.56
CA VAL A 100 -7.49 -3.44 -1.55
C VAL A 100 -7.79 -4.77 -2.24
N PRO A 101 -8.17 -5.86 -1.53
CA PRO A 101 -8.45 -7.13 -2.20
C PRO A 101 -9.59 -7.07 -3.22
N LYS A 102 -10.55 -6.15 -3.06
CA LYS A 102 -11.67 -5.98 -4.01
C LYS A 102 -11.20 -5.55 -5.40
N HIS A 103 -10.03 -4.92 -5.48
CA HIS A 103 -9.48 -4.43 -6.75
C HIS A 103 -8.62 -5.48 -7.46
N TRP A 104 -8.23 -6.57 -6.81
CA TRP A 104 -7.27 -7.52 -7.39
C TRP A 104 -7.77 -8.24 -8.64
N GLY A 105 -9.07 -8.51 -8.75
CA GLY A 105 -9.66 -9.14 -9.94
C GLY A 105 -9.47 -8.34 -11.23
N HIS A 106 -9.10 -7.06 -11.15
CA HIS A 106 -8.78 -6.24 -12.33
C HIS A 106 -7.32 -6.38 -12.80
N TYR A 107 -6.43 -6.91 -11.95
CA TYR A 107 -4.98 -6.81 -12.12
C TYR A 107 -4.24 -8.14 -12.01
N VAL A 108 -4.83 -9.12 -11.33
CA VAL A 108 -4.33 -10.49 -11.27
C VAL A 108 -4.81 -11.24 -12.51
N PHE A 109 -3.94 -12.02 -13.17
CA PHE A 109 -4.28 -12.69 -14.43
C PHE A 109 -5.18 -13.92 -14.23
N SER A 110 -5.23 -14.47 -13.00
CA SER A 110 -6.04 -15.62 -12.62
C SER A 110 -7.50 -15.23 -12.42
N ASP A 111 -8.40 -16.18 -12.69
CA ASP A 111 -9.84 -16.04 -12.44
C ASP A 111 -10.18 -15.96 -10.95
N THR A 112 -9.29 -16.47 -10.09
CA THR A 112 -9.42 -16.42 -8.63
C THR A 112 -8.15 -15.86 -7.99
N VAL A 113 -8.32 -15.19 -6.83
CA VAL A 113 -7.23 -14.64 -6.03
C VAL A 113 -7.35 -15.17 -4.61
N GLU A 114 -6.53 -16.16 -4.27
CA GLU A 114 -6.54 -16.80 -2.94
C GLU A 114 -5.60 -16.11 -1.94
N THR A 115 -4.67 -15.27 -2.42
CA THR A 115 -3.76 -14.49 -1.57
C THR A 115 -4.52 -13.71 -0.51
N ARG A 116 -4.06 -13.76 0.74
CA ARG A 116 -4.67 -13.02 1.85
C ARG A 116 -3.84 -11.80 2.22
N LEU A 117 -4.47 -10.62 2.30
CA LEU A 117 -3.84 -9.42 2.84
C LEU A 117 -4.04 -9.37 4.36
N LYS A 118 -2.96 -9.26 5.15
CA LYS A 118 -3.02 -9.32 6.62
C LYS A 118 -2.19 -8.23 7.31
N PRO A 119 -2.63 -7.78 8.51
CA PRO A 119 -1.82 -6.90 9.35
C PRO A 119 -0.63 -7.63 9.99
N PRO A 120 0.43 -6.90 10.37
CA PRO A 120 1.56 -7.45 11.08
C PRO A 120 1.18 -7.66 12.55
N VAL A 121 1.61 -8.79 13.14
CA VAL A 121 1.27 -9.16 14.53
C VAL A 121 2.39 -8.91 15.53
N HIS A 122 3.57 -8.52 15.07
CA HIS A 122 4.77 -8.38 15.91
C HIS A 122 5.32 -6.94 16.01
N GLY A 123 4.70 -5.98 15.30
CA GLY A 123 5.01 -4.55 15.40
C GLY A 123 6.51 -4.25 15.37
N ASP A 124 6.96 -3.41 16.30
CA ASP A 124 8.35 -2.95 16.41
C ASP A 124 9.34 -4.07 16.73
N SER A 125 8.85 -5.18 17.31
CA SER A 125 9.68 -6.36 17.58
C SER A 125 9.90 -7.26 16.36
N SER A 126 9.30 -6.95 15.21
CA SER A 126 9.42 -7.79 14.01
C SER A 126 10.86 -7.95 13.53
N GLY A 127 11.68 -6.88 13.61
CA GLY A 127 13.08 -6.91 13.18
C GLY A 127 13.95 -7.84 14.02
N VAL A 128 13.90 -7.68 15.35
CA VAL A 128 14.67 -8.53 16.30
C VAL A 128 14.21 -9.99 16.26
N ARG A 129 12.91 -10.25 16.16
CA ARG A 129 12.38 -11.62 16.02
C ARG A 129 12.85 -12.28 14.73
N GLY A 130 12.77 -11.54 13.61
CA GLY A 130 13.28 -12.00 12.33
C GLY A 130 14.76 -12.33 12.39
N ALA A 131 15.58 -11.45 12.99
CA ALA A 131 17.01 -11.68 13.15
C ALA A 131 17.32 -12.94 13.97
N ALA A 132 16.60 -13.18 15.05
CA ALA A 132 16.75 -14.39 15.86
C ALA A 132 16.31 -15.67 15.13
N TRP A 133 15.43 -15.57 14.13
CA TRP A 133 14.93 -16.71 13.34
C TRP A 133 15.67 -16.94 12.02
N LEU A 134 16.64 -16.10 11.66
CA LEU A 134 17.37 -16.24 10.39
C LEU A 134 18.15 -17.56 10.30
N TRP A 135 18.64 -18.07 11.42
CA TRP A 135 19.33 -19.37 11.49
C TRP A 135 18.61 -20.32 12.47
N PRO A 136 18.42 -21.59 12.11
CA PRO A 136 17.99 -22.62 13.05
C PRO A 136 18.98 -22.68 14.23
N LEU A 137 18.46 -22.89 15.44
CA LEU A 137 19.30 -23.09 16.63
C LEU A 137 20.06 -24.43 16.60
N GLU A 138 19.67 -25.34 15.72
CA GLU A 138 20.33 -26.63 15.48
C GLU A 138 20.56 -26.78 13.98
N ALA A 139 21.83 -26.75 13.57
CA ALA A 139 22.31 -27.06 12.23
C ALA A 139 23.16 -28.33 12.28
#